data_AF-A0AAF0JE75-F1
#
_entry.id   AF-A0AAF0JE75-F1
#
_cell.length_a   1.000
_cell.length_b   1.000
_cell.length_c   1.000
_cell.angle_alpha   90.00
_cell.angle_beta   90.00
_cell.angle_gamma   90.00
#
_symmetry.space_group_name_H-M   'P 1'
#
loop_
_entity.id
_entity.type
_entity.pdbx_description
1 polymer ?
#
loop_
_entity_poly.entity_id
_entity_poly.type
_entity_poly.pdbx_seq_one_letter_code
_entity_poly.pdbx_strand_id
1 'polypeptide(L)'
;MAQGFKPLKRNVPEISKKKKKSNTSSPKVGKRIAPKKHAALQEVAQKRRDTAQSTSRIEQEMAGRAAKGPLSIMRKVADQADKTAKPKP
;
A
#
# COMPACT_ATOMS: atom_id res chain seq x y z
N MET A 1 -79.06 -4.65 14.44
CA MET A 1 -78.47 -5.87 15.05
C MET A 1 -78.81 -7.02 14.10
N ALA A 2 -77.93 -7.85 13.56
CA ALA A 2 -76.51 -8.15 13.79
C ALA A 2 -75.66 -7.84 12.53
N GLN A 3 -74.42 -7.39 12.75
CA GLN A 3 -73.39 -7.28 11.72
C GLN A 3 -72.95 -8.68 11.27
N GLY A 4 -73.21 -9.03 10.02
CA GLY A 4 -72.79 -10.29 9.41
C GLY A 4 -71.27 -10.38 9.26
N PHE A 5 -70.71 -11.50 9.70
CA PHE A 5 -69.29 -11.83 9.69
C PHE A 5 -68.74 -11.93 8.26
N LYS A 6 -67.71 -11.13 7.92
CA LYS A 6 -66.98 -11.27 6.66
C LYS A 6 -66.00 -12.44 6.77
N PRO A 7 -65.98 -13.41 5.85
CA PRO A 7 -64.98 -14.47 5.87
C PRO A 7 -63.59 -13.87 5.62
N LEU A 8 -62.66 -14.12 6.55
CA LEU A 8 -61.27 -13.75 6.41
C LEU A 8 -60.65 -14.59 5.29
N LYS A 9 -60.32 -13.97 4.16
CA LYS A 9 -59.63 -14.63 3.04
C LYS A 9 -58.35 -15.28 3.57
N ARG A 10 -58.34 -16.61 3.69
CA ARG A 10 -57.10 -17.37 3.86
C ARG A 10 -56.37 -17.33 2.53
N ASN A 11 -55.44 -16.40 2.39
CA ASN A 11 -54.37 -16.56 1.41
C ASN A 11 -53.56 -17.76 1.89
N VAL A 12 -53.89 -18.94 1.37
CA VAL A 12 -53.00 -20.10 1.41
C VAL A 12 -51.80 -19.69 0.56
N PRO A 13 -50.59 -19.51 1.12
CA PRO A 13 -49.43 -19.54 0.26
C PRO A 13 -49.34 -20.98 -0.23
N GLU A 14 -49.53 -21.19 -1.52
CA GLU A 14 -49.09 -22.38 -2.20
C GLU A 14 -47.57 -22.44 -1.98
N ILE A 15 -47.14 -23.14 -0.93
CA ILE A 15 -45.73 -23.40 -0.63
C ILE A 15 -45.27 -24.29 -1.77
N SER A 16 -44.77 -23.64 -2.81
CA SER A 16 -44.06 -24.25 -3.91
C SER A 16 -43.04 -25.22 -3.33
N LYS A 17 -43.38 -26.51 -3.48
CA LYS A 17 -42.54 -27.70 -3.39
C LYS A 17 -41.20 -27.44 -2.69
N LYS A 18 -41.15 -27.79 -1.40
CA LYS A 18 -39.91 -28.03 -0.64
C LYS A 18 -38.94 -28.81 -1.54
N LYS A 19 -37.93 -28.13 -2.11
CA LYS A 19 -36.71 -28.80 -2.56
C LYS A 19 -36.16 -29.48 -1.31
N LYS A 20 -36.26 -30.80 -1.23
CA LYS A 20 -35.42 -31.60 -0.32
C LYS A 20 -33.97 -31.31 -0.73
N LYS A 21 -33.34 -30.32 -0.09
CA LYS A 21 -31.89 -30.27 -0.03
C LYS A 21 -31.52 -31.47 0.85
N SER A 22 -30.92 -32.49 0.24
CA SER A 22 -30.22 -33.51 0.99
C SER A 22 -29.26 -32.79 1.94
N ASN A 23 -29.47 -32.94 3.24
CA ASN A 23 -28.42 -32.66 4.21
C ASN A 23 -27.36 -33.74 4.01
N THR A 24 -26.54 -33.62 2.97
CA THR A 24 -25.17 -34.10 3.08
C THR A 24 -24.50 -33.11 4.01
N SER A 25 -24.31 -33.53 5.27
CA SER A 25 -23.65 -32.73 6.30
C SER A 25 -22.22 -32.46 5.87
N SER A 26 -21.99 -31.40 5.09
CA SER A 26 -20.67 -30.84 5.01
C SER A 26 -20.35 -30.27 6.39
N PRO A 27 -19.15 -30.53 6.93
CA PRO A 27 -18.77 -29.96 8.21
C PRO A 27 -18.90 -28.44 8.11
N LYS A 28 -19.41 -27.82 9.18
CA LYS A 28 -19.52 -26.35 9.27
C LYS A 28 -18.11 -25.76 9.23
N VAL A 29 -17.63 -25.42 8.04
CA VAL A 29 -16.32 -24.79 7.87
C VAL A 29 -16.40 -23.44 8.56
N GLY A 30 -15.63 -23.27 9.65
CA GLY A 30 -15.51 -22.01 10.37
C GLY A 30 -15.01 -20.89 9.45
N LYS A 31 -15.20 -19.63 9.86
CA LYS A 31 -14.68 -18.48 9.10
C LYS A 31 -13.20 -18.69 8.82
N ARG A 32 -12.82 -18.83 7.54
CA ARG A 32 -11.41 -18.94 7.14
C ARG A 32 -10.74 -17.61 7.50
N ILE A 33 -9.69 -17.66 8.34
CA ILE A 33 -8.85 -16.49 8.59
C ILE A 33 -8.11 -16.22 7.28
N ALA A 34 -8.45 -15.11 6.61
CA ALA A 34 -7.75 -14.70 5.39
C ALA A 34 -6.27 -14.48 5.74
N PRO A 35 -5.32 -14.93 4.89
CA PRO A 35 -3.91 -14.75 5.17
C PRO A 35 -3.61 -13.25 5.26
N LYS A 36 -3.07 -12.79 6.40
CA LYS A 36 -2.57 -11.42 6.63
C LYS A 36 -1.45 -10.98 5.67
N LYS A 37 -1.11 -11.81 4.68
CA LYS A 37 -0.01 -11.64 3.74
C LYS A 37 -0.16 -10.38 2.89
N HIS A 38 -1.37 -9.93 2.56
CA HIS A 38 -1.52 -8.69 1.78
C HIS A 38 -1.04 -7.44 2.52
N ALA A 39 -1.36 -7.31 3.81
CA ALA A 39 -0.89 -6.21 4.63
C ALA A 39 0.64 -6.27 4.79
N ALA A 40 1.19 -7.45 5.09
CA ALA A 40 2.64 -7.65 5.20
C ALA A 40 3.39 -7.33 3.89
N LEU A 41 2.82 -7.67 2.73
CA LEU A 41 3.40 -7.35 1.42
C LEU A 41 3.35 -5.84 1.12
N GLN A 42 2.27 -5.15 1.50
CA GLN A 42 2.16 -3.70 1.38
C GLN A 42 3.18 -2.98 2.28
N GLU A 43 3.36 -3.44 3.51
CA GLU A 43 4.38 -2.90 4.41
C GLU A 43 5.80 -3.09 3.87
N VAL A 44 6.12 -4.25 3.31
CA VAL A 44 7.43 -4.49 2.70
C VAL A 44 7.64 -3.61 1.48
N ALA A 45 6.62 -3.45 0.62
CA ALA A 45 6.69 -2.57 -0.54
C ALA A 45 6.89 -1.11 -0.13
N GLN A 46 6.20 -0.66 0.92
CA GLN A 46 6.34 0.69 1.45
C GLN A 46 7.74 0.90 2.05
N LYS A 47 8.21 -0.01 2.90
CA LYS A 47 9.57 0.05 3.47
C LYS A 47 10.65 0.13 2.40
N ARG A 48 10.51 -0.63 1.30
CA ARG A 48 11.44 -0.56 0.16
C ARG A 48 11.48 0.82 -0.49
N ARG A 49 10.31 1.46 -0.66
CA ARG A 49 10.23 2.83 -1.19
C ARG A 49 10.88 3.84 -0.25
N ASP A 50 10.58 3.75 1.04
CA ASP A 50 11.08 4.68 2.05
C ASP A 50 12.61 4.58 2.17
N THR A 51 13.17 3.37 2.13
CA THR A 51 14.63 3.16 2.11
C THR A 51 15.27 3.72 0.84
N ALA A 52 14.69 3.49 -0.34
CA ALA A 52 15.24 4.02 -1.58
C ALA A 52 15.23 5.56 -1.63
N GLN A 53 14.18 6.17 -1.07
CA GLN A 53 14.09 7.64 -0.99
C GLN A 53 15.09 8.22 0.01
N SER A 54 15.31 7.55 1.14
CA SER A 54 16.27 8.03 2.15
C SER A 54 17.71 7.93 1.65
N THR A 55 18.10 6.83 0.99
CA THR A 55 19.46 6.69 0.44
C THR A 55 19.74 7.74 -0.64
N SER A 56 18.79 7.99 -1.56
CA SER A 56 18.97 8.99 -2.61
C SER A 56 19.19 10.41 -2.04
N ARG A 57 18.44 10.80 -1.01
CA ARG A 57 18.65 12.11 -0.34
C ARG A 57 20.00 12.19 0.35
N ILE A 58 20.41 11.13 1.04
CA ILE A 58 21.71 11.07 1.73
C ILE A 58 22.86 11.17 0.72
N GLU A 59 22.78 10.49 -0.41
CA GLU A 59 23.79 10.55 -1.48
C GLU A 59 23.89 11.97 -2.07
N GLN A 60 22.76 12.62 -2.33
CA GLN A 60 22.74 14.00 -2.83
C GLN A 60 23.34 14.99 -1.82
N GLU A 61 23.01 14.85 -0.53
CA GLU A 61 23.60 15.67 0.52
C GLU A 61 25.10 15.41 0.66
N MET A 62 25.53 14.14 0.62
CA MET A 62 26.93 13.75 0.70
C MET A 62 27.73 14.31 -0.47
N ALA A 63 27.21 14.19 -1.70
CA ALA A 63 27.81 14.76 -2.89
C ALA A 63 27.88 16.30 -2.81
N GLY A 64 26.80 16.94 -2.33
CA GLY A 64 26.76 18.39 -2.14
C GLY A 64 27.77 18.90 -1.11
N ARG A 65 27.92 18.18 0.01
CA ARG A 65 28.92 18.48 1.05
C ARG A 65 30.34 18.25 0.53
N ALA A 66 30.59 17.18 -0.22
CA ALA A 66 31.90 16.92 -0.83
C ALA A 66 32.27 17.99 -1.87
N ALA A 67 31.32 18.43 -2.70
CA ALA A 67 31.53 19.47 -3.70
C ALA A 67 31.80 20.86 -3.10
N LYS A 68 31.36 21.10 -1.86
CA LYS A 68 31.60 22.34 -1.10
C LYS A 68 32.63 22.17 0.02
N GLY A 69 33.28 21.01 0.11
CA GLY A 69 34.19 20.70 1.19
C GLY A 69 35.52 21.47 1.10
N PRO A 70 36.31 21.50 2.19
CA PRO A 70 37.59 22.21 2.24
C PRO A 70 38.53 21.80 1.10
N LEU A 71 38.61 20.49 0.80
CA LEU A 71 39.46 19.98 -0.29
C LEU A 71 39.03 20.47 -1.68
N SER A 72 37.72 20.58 -1.95
CA SER A 72 37.23 21.10 -3.23
C SER A 72 37.52 22.59 -3.37
N ILE A 73 37.38 23.34 -2.27
CA ILE A 73 37.73 24.76 -2.23
C ILE A 73 39.23 24.95 -2.46
N MET A 74 40.08 24.21 -1.73
CA MET A 74 41.54 24.26 -1.90
C MET A 74 41.95 23.92 -3.33
N ARG A 75 41.35 22.90 -3.94
CA ARG A 75 41.59 22.56 -5.35
C ARG A 75 41.21 23.70 -6.29
N LYS A 76 40.04 24.32 -6.11
CA LYS A 76 39.62 25.47 -6.94
C LYS A 76 40.56 26.67 -6.78
N VAL A 77 41.02 26.95 -5.55
CA VAL A 77 41.97 28.03 -5.29
C VAL A 77 43.32 27.73 -5.95
N ALA A 78 43.83 26.50 -5.83
CA ALA A 78 45.05 26.06 -6.51
C ALA A 78 44.92 26.16 -8.04
N ASP A 79 43.83 25.66 -8.62
CA ASP A 79 43.58 25.73 -10.07
C ASP A 79 43.47 27.19 -10.57
N GLN A 80 42.95 28.12 -9.75
CA GLN A 80 42.93 29.54 -10.08
C GLN A 80 44.32 30.16 -10.00
N ALA A 81 45.09 29.85 -8.96
CA ALA A 81 46.47 30.31 -8.81
C ALA A 81 47.35 29.86 -9.98
N ASP A 82 47.24 28.60 -10.41
CA ASP A 82 47.99 28.05 -11.54
C ASP A 82 47.64 28.73 -12.88
N LYS A 83 46.35 29.04 -13.09
CA LYS A 83 45.89 29.79 -14.29
C LYS A 83 46.40 31.23 -14.31
N THR A 84 46.53 31.87 -13.15
CA THR A 84 47.11 33.21 -13.07
C THR A 84 48.63 33.23 -13.17
N ALA A 85 49.30 32.14 -12.76
CA ALA A 85 50.76 32.04 -12.76
C ALA A 85 51.34 31.64 -14.12
N LYS A 86 50.56 30.95 -14.97
CA LYS A 86 50.97 30.62 -16.34
C LYS A 86 50.20 31.47 -17.34
N PRO A 87 50.72 32.64 -17.77
CA PRO A 87 50.15 33.33 -18.93
C PRO A 87 50.20 32.36 -20.11
N LYS A 88 49.05 32.22 -20.81
CA LYS A 88 48.98 31.46 -22.06
C LYS A 88 50.08 31.97 -23.03
N PRO A 89 50.78 31.07 -23.76
CA PRO A 89 51.65 31.49 -24.85
C PRO A 89 50.86 32.21 -25.95
#